data_AF-A0A1H8K0X0-F1
#
_entry.id   AF-A0A1H8K0X0-F1
#
_cell.length_a   1.000
_cell.length_b   1.000
_cell.length_c   1.000
_cell.angle_alpha   90.00
_cell.angle_beta   90.00
_cell.angle_gamma   90.00
#
_symmetry.space_group_name_H-M   'P 1'
#
loop_
_entity.id
_entity.type
_entity.pdbx_description
1 polymer ?
#
loop_
_entity_poly.entity_id
_entity_poly.type
_entity_poly.pdbx_seq_one_letter_code
_entity_poly.pdbx_strand_id
1 'polypeptide(L)'
;MASLRSAGELQEEVALAAAYGVPRSVLLGRQRVSVTTYEHDENGRLVRAVTVHDALFTDEDLGFSKAHRRNELDKCPGCGLPLSETTDPDAEGMYEAPPPMRCHACTPLEHRKSEYTESPPGLLFRVYLKVRSALR
;
A
#
# COMPACT_ATOMS: atom_id res chain seq x y z
N MET A 1 -4.20 26.96 -7.21
CA MET A 1 -5.41 26.12 -7.23
C MET A 1 -5.05 24.77 -6.63
N ALA A 2 -5.50 24.46 -5.42
CA ALA A 2 -5.29 23.13 -4.84
C ALA A 2 -6.23 22.15 -5.55
N SER A 3 -5.67 21.14 -6.22
CA SER A 3 -6.47 20.05 -6.80
C SER A 3 -7.14 19.28 -5.68
N LEU A 4 -8.47 19.13 -5.74
CA LEU A 4 -9.22 18.30 -4.81
C LEU A 4 -8.93 16.83 -5.16
N ARG A 5 -8.06 16.18 -4.38
CA ARG A 5 -7.83 14.74 -4.50
C ARG A 5 -9.06 13.98 -4.04
N SER A 6 -9.38 12.89 -4.73
CA SER A 6 -10.41 11.97 -4.28
C SER A 6 -9.96 11.22 -3.02
N ALA A 7 -10.92 10.71 -2.25
CA ALA A 7 -10.62 9.90 -1.07
C ALA A 7 -9.83 8.63 -1.43
N GLY A 8 -10.10 8.02 -2.59
CA GLY A 8 -9.40 6.83 -3.07
C GLY A 8 -7.93 7.08 -3.37
N GLU A 9 -7.61 8.12 -4.14
CA GLU A 9 -6.22 8.50 -4.44
C GLU A 9 -5.42 8.76 -3.16
N LEU A 10 -6.04 9.43 -2.19
CA LEU A 10 -5.39 9.74 -0.93
C LEU A 10 -5.12 8.47 -0.09
N GLN A 11 -6.04 7.50 -0.09
CA GLN A 11 -5.82 6.22 0.55
C GLN A 11 -4.69 5.42 -0.11
N GLU A 12 -4.64 5.40 -1.44
CA GLU A 12 -3.57 4.74 -2.21
C GLU A 12 -2.19 5.33 -1.90
N GLU A 13 -2.08 6.66 -1.86
CA GLU A 13 -0.82 7.34 -1.53
C GLU A 13 -0.33 7.00 -0.12
N VAL A 14 -1.24 6.99 0.87
CA VAL A 14 -0.87 6.66 2.25
C VAL A 14 -0.48 5.20 2.38
N ALA A 15 -1.21 4.29 1.72
CA ALA A 15 -0.89 2.87 1.69
C ALA A 15 0.48 2.63 1.03
N LEU A 16 0.76 3.32 -0.09
CA LEU A 16 2.05 3.25 -0.77
C LEU A 16 3.20 3.78 0.11
N ALA A 17 2.98 4.92 0.78
CA ALA A 17 3.94 5.51 1.69
C ALA A 17 4.27 4.57 2.86
N ALA A 18 3.24 3.95 3.43
CA ALA A 18 3.38 2.94 4.48
C ALA A 18 4.18 1.71 4.01
N ALA A 19 3.92 1.22 2.80
CA ALA A 19 4.64 0.09 2.22
C ALA A 19 6.14 0.37 2.02
N TYR A 20 6.52 1.62 1.71
CA TYR A 20 7.91 2.05 1.59
C TYR A 20 8.54 2.52 2.91
N GLY A 21 7.76 2.59 4.00
CA GLY A 21 8.25 3.08 5.30
C GLY A 21 8.65 4.56 5.28
N VAL A 22 8.04 5.37 4.41
CA VAL A 22 8.33 6.81 4.28
C VAL A 22 7.08 7.65 4.60
N PRO A 23 7.24 8.91 5.04
CA PRO A 23 6.12 9.85 5.14
C PRO A 23 5.47 10.07 3.77
N ARG A 24 4.14 10.24 3.73
CA ARG A 24 3.41 10.54 2.49
C ARG A 24 3.98 11.78 1.81
N SER A 25 4.25 12.84 2.56
CA SER A 25 4.82 14.07 2.02
C SER A 25 6.15 13.83 1.29
N VAL A 26 7.03 12.99 1.86
CA VAL A 26 8.32 12.62 1.25
C VAL A 26 8.11 11.76 0.00
N LEU A 27 7.19 10.80 0.04
CA LEU A 27 6.80 10.02 -1.15
C LEU A 27 6.33 10.95 -2.30
N LEU A 28 5.61 12.02 -1.95
CA LEU A 28 5.11 13.04 -2.88
C LEU A 28 6.15 14.12 -3.23
N GLY A 29 7.42 13.95 -2.82
CA GLY A 29 8.52 14.82 -3.22
C GLY A 29 8.87 15.93 -2.24
N ARG A 30 8.33 15.95 -1.01
CA ARG A 30 8.80 16.87 0.04
C ARG A 30 10.27 16.61 0.32
N GLN A 31 11.10 17.62 0.08
CA GLN A 31 12.49 17.61 0.49
C GLN A 31 12.63 18.10 1.92
N ARG A 32 13.50 17.45 2.68
CA ARG A 32 13.82 17.86 4.05
C ARG A 32 14.74 19.05 4.04
N VAL A 33 14.46 20.03 4.90
CA VAL A 33 15.30 21.20 5.08
C VAL A 33 16.27 20.96 6.23
N SER A 34 17.54 21.31 6.02
CA SER A 34 18.57 21.33 7.06
C SER A 34 19.18 22.72 7.17
N VAL A 35 19.36 23.20 8.40
CA VAL A 35 20.04 24.46 8.70
C VAL A 35 21.31 24.13 9.47
N THR A 36 22.46 24.55 8.94
CA THR A 36 23.75 24.44 9.65
C THR A 36 24.14 25.80 10.20
N THR A 37 24.26 25.90 11.52
CA THR A 37 24.75 27.09 12.23
C THR A 37 26.22 26.91 12.56
N TYR A 38 27.04 27.89 12.17
CA TYR A 38 28.48 27.92 12.42
C TYR A 38 28.80 28.99 13.45
N GLU A 39 29.48 28.62 14.54
CA GLU A 39 30.00 29.53 15.55
C GLU A 39 31.51 29.68 15.37
N HIS A 40 31.99 30.93 15.36
CA HIS A 40 33.40 31.26 15.21
C HIS A 40 33.90 31.98 16.47
N ASP A 41 35.17 31.80 16.81
CA ASP A 41 35.83 32.54 17.90
C ASP A 41 36.23 33.97 17.47
N GLU A 42 36.80 34.72 18.40
CA GLU A 42 37.30 36.09 18.18
C GLU A 42 38.40 36.17 17.12
N ASN A 43 39.08 35.05 16.83
CA ASN A 43 40.11 34.95 15.79
C ASN A 43 39.53 34.50 14.44
N GLY A 44 38.20 34.38 14.32
CA GLY A 44 37.51 33.93 13.11
C GLY A 44 37.66 32.43 12.84
N ARG A 45 38.11 31.62 13.81
CA ARG A 45 38.21 30.17 13.66
C ARG A 45 36.89 29.52 13.98
N LEU A 46 36.48 28.55 13.16
CA LEU A 46 35.28 27.76 13.41
C LEU A 46 35.46 26.92 14.69
N VAL A 47 34.61 27.14 15.69
CA VAL A 47 34.63 26.41 16.96
C VAL A 47 33.46 25.44 17.12
N ARG A 48 32.35 25.66 16.41
CA ARG A 48 31.19 24.76 16.44
C ARG A 48 30.41 24.82 15.14
N ALA A 49 29.94 23.66 14.68
CA ALA A 49 28.96 23.55 13.62
C ALA A 49 27.82 22.65 14.09
N VAL A 50 26.57 23.14 14.03
CA VAL A 50 25.37 22.39 14.39
C VAL A 50 24.43 22.35 13.21
N THR A 51 24.12 21.15 12.71
CA THR A 51 23.10 20.95 11.69
C THR A 51 21.81 20.48 12.34
N VAL A 52 20.74 21.26 12.16
CA VAL A 52 19.38 20.90 12.58
C VAL A 52 18.57 20.55 11.34
N HIS A 53 17.84 19.45 11.40
CA HIS A 53 16.92 19.03 10.34
C HIS A 53 15.48 19.26 10.78
N ASP A 54 14.61 19.51 9.82
CA ASP A 54 13.17 19.41 10.03
C ASP A 54 12.76 17.98 10.45
N ALA A 55 11.55 17.86 11.01
CA ALA A 55 10.98 16.57 11.35
C ALA A 55 10.79 15.72 10.07
N LEU A 56 11.14 14.43 10.17
CA LEU A 56 10.92 13.49 9.07
C LEU A 56 9.43 13.35 8.76
N PHE A 57 8.59 13.24 9.79
CA PHE A 57 7.14 13.23 9.66
C PHE A 57 6.58 14.59 10.07
N THR A 58 5.80 15.19 9.19
CA THR A 58 4.97 16.35 9.53
C THR A 58 3.75 15.91 10.35
N ASP A 59 3.07 16.85 10.99
CA ASP A 59 1.82 16.53 11.72
C ASP A 59 0.74 15.97 10.77
N GLU A 60 0.70 16.45 9.52
CA GLU A 60 -0.18 15.94 8.48
C GLU A 60 0.18 14.49 8.12
N ASP A 61 1.47 14.17 7.95
CA ASP A 61 1.92 12.79 7.69
C ASP A 61 1.51 11.84 8.82
N LEU A 62 1.65 12.29 10.06
CA LEU A 62 1.23 11.53 11.24
C LEU A 62 -0.29 11.35 11.27
N GLY A 63 -1.05 12.38 10.91
CA GLY A 63 -2.51 12.33 10.81
C GLY A 63 -2.96 11.25 9.83
N PHE A 64 -2.40 11.25 8.62
CA PHE A 64 -2.69 10.24 7.60
C PHE A 64 -2.25 8.83 8.02
N SER A 65 -1.06 8.70 8.60
CA SER A 65 -0.55 7.40 9.06
C SER A 65 -1.44 6.78 10.14
N LYS A 66 -1.91 7.60 11.09
CA LYS A 66 -2.87 7.16 12.13
C LYS A 66 -4.23 6.79 11.54
N ALA A 67 -4.75 7.60 10.61
CA ALA A 67 -6.01 7.33 9.95
C ALA A 67 -5.96 6.03 9.14
N HIS A 68 -4.88 5.81 8.37
CA HIS A 68 -4.65 4.57 7.65
C HIS A 68 -4.55 3.38 8.60
N ARG A 69 -3.80 3.49 9.71
CA ARG A 69 -3.74 2.41 10.70
C ARG A 69 -5.10 2.08 11.31
N ARG A 70 -5.92 3.09 11.60
CA ARG A 70 -7.29 2.88 12.09
C ARG A 70 -8.16 2.17 11.06
N ASN A 71 -8.08 2.56 9.80
CA ASN A 71 -8.77 1.88 8.71
C ASN A 71 -8.34 0.40 8.58
N GLU A 72 -7.03 0.12 8.60
CA GLU A 72 -6.54 -1.27 8.56
C GLU A 72 -7.00 -2.10 9.76
N LEU A 73 -7.05 -1.51 10.95
CA LEU A 73 -7.56 -2.19 12.16
C LEU A 73 -9.07 -2.41 12.13
N ASP A 74 -9.80 -1.58 11.39
CA ASP A 74 -11.23 -1.73 11.19
C ASP A 74 -11.56 -2.72 10.06
N LYS A 75 -10.60 -3.41 9.43
CA LYS A 75 -10.94 -4.39 8.40
C LYS A 75 -11.32 -5.74 9.02
N CYS A 76 -12.43 -6.31 8.58
CA CYS A 76 -12.80 -7.69 8.89
C CYS A 76 -11.75 -8.66 8.28
N PRO A 77 -11.16 -9.59 9.06
CA PRO A 77 -10.12 -10.49 8.57
C PRO A 77 -10.63 -11.53 7.55
N GLY A 78 -11.95 -11.72 7.47
CA GLY A 78 -12.58 -12.64 6.51
C GLY A 78 -12.87 -11.98 5.16
N CYS A 79 -13.70 -10.94 5.16
CA CYS A 79 -14.18 -10.30 3.92
C CYS A 79 -13.43 -9.01 3.54
N GLY A 80 -12.61 -8.44 4.43
CA GLY A 80 -11.87 -7.21 4.19
C GLY A 80 -12.69 -5.91 4.21
N LEU A 81 -14.01 -6.00 4.42
CA LEU A 81 -14.90 -4.85 4.59
C LEU A 81 -14.72 -4.19 5.97
N PRO A 82 -15.19 -2.94 6.16
CA PRO A 82 -15.17 -2.29 7.47
C PRO A 82 -15.95 -3.12 8.50
N LEU A 83 -15.29 -3.42 9.62
CA LEU A 83 -15.80 -4.22 10.72
C LEU A 83 -16.88 -3.43 11.45
N SER A 84 -16.67 -2.12 11.62
CA SER A 84 -17.67 -1.20 12.15
C SER A 84 -19.00 -1.23 11.38
N GLU A 85 -18.96 -1.44 10.05
CA GLU A 85 -20.15 -1.54 9.20
C GLU A 85 -20.73 -2.97 9.22
N THR A 86 -19.88 -3.98 9.01
CA THR A 86 -20.32 -5.38 8.88
C THR A 86 -20.78 -6.02 10.19
N THR A 87 -20.50 -5.40 11.34
CA THR A 87 -20.98 -5.85 12.65
C THR A 87 -22.14 -5.01 13.20
N ASP A 88 -22.60 -4.00 12.44
CA ASP A 88 -23.79 -3.23 12.79
C ASP A 88 -25.05 -4.13 12.70
N PRO A 89 -25.87 -4.25 13.76
CA PRO A 89 -27.13 -4.99 13.70
C PRO A 89 -28.07 -4.53 12.58
N ASP A 90 -28.05 -3.26 12.21
CA ASP A 90 -28.89 -2.72 11.15
C ASP A 90 -28.44 -3.17 9.74
N ALA A 91 -27.25 -3.77 9.63
CA ALA A 91 -26.74 -4.34 8.39
C ALA A 91 -27.15 -5.80 8.18
N GLU A 92 -27.95 -6.39 9.08
CA GLU A 92 -28.43 -7.77 8.94
C GLU A 92 -29.23 -7.96 7.64
N GLY A 93 -28.82 -8.93 6.81
CA GLY A 93 -29.44 -9.22 5.53
C GLY A 93 -29.12 -8.23 4.39
N MET A 94 -28.27 -7.23 4.63
CA MET A 94 -27.93 -6.20 3.63
C MET A 94 -26.81 -6.61 2.66
N TYR A 95 -26.07 -7.68 2.97
CA TYR A 95 -24.96 -8.15 2.15
C TYR A 95 -25.33 -9.39 1.33
N GLU A 96 -24.97 -9.38 0.05
CA GLU A 96 -25.07 -10.53 -0.85
C GLU A 96 -23.68 -10.91 -1.36
N ALA A 97 -23.34 -12.20 -1.28
CA ALA A 97 -22.13 -12.73 -1.87
C ALA A 97 -22.40 -13.14 -3.33
N PRO A 98 -21.73 -12.54 -4.33
CA PRO A 98 -21.92 -12.97 -5.71
C PRO A 98 -21.42 -14.41 -5.91
N PRO A 99 -21.87 -15.10 -6.97
CA PRO A 99 -21.32 -16.40 -7.35
C PRO A 99 -19.79 -16.34 -7.52
N PRO A 100 -19.07 -17.44 -7.21
CA PRO A 100 -17.61 -17.45 -7.29
C PRO A 100 -17.11 -17.16 -8.71
N MET A 101 -16.10 -16.28 -8.82
CA MET A 101 -15.45 -15.98 -10.09
C MET A 101 -14.44 -17.08 -10.44
N ARG A 102 -14.57 -17.66 -11.64
CA ARG A 102 -13.62 -18.67 -12.14
C ARG A 102 -12.46 -18.02 -12.89
N CYS A 103 -11.23 -18.28 -12.46
CA CYS A 103 -10.05 -17.93 -13.25
C CYS A 103 -9.80 -18.94 -14.38
N HIS A 104 -9.96 -18.50 -15.63
CA HIS A 104 -9.75 -19.32 -16.81
C HIS A 104 -8.29 -19.75 -17.01
N ALA A 105 -7.32 -19.02 -16.45
CA ALA A 105 -5.91 -19.42 -16.47
C ALA A 105 -5.62 -20.46 -15.38
N CYS A 106 -6.17 -20.31 -14.17
CA CYS A 106 -5.93 -21.26 -13.08
C CYS A 106 -6.63 -22.60 -13.31
N THR A 107 -7.79 -22.64 -13.97
CA THR A 107 -8.49 -23.92 -14.20
C THR A 107 -7.63 -24.96 -14.95
N PRO A 108 -7.06 -24.67 -16.14
CA PRO A 108 -6.19 -25.64 -16.82
C PRO A 108 -4.90 -25.91 -16.04
N LEU A 109 -4.42 -24.94 -15.24
CA LEU A 109 -3.26 -25.14 -14.37
C LEU A 109 -3.55 -26.21 -13.31
N GLU A 110 -4.67 -26.11 -12.60
CA GLU A 110 -5.07 -27.06 -11.56
C GLU A 110 -5.39 -28.44 -12.15
N HIS A 111 -6.07 -28.50 -13.30
CA HIS A 111 -6.24 -29.75 -14.03
C HIS A 111 -4.89 -30.39 -14.35
N ARG A 112 -3.94 -29.61 -14.88
CA ARG A 112 -2.62 -30.13 -15.21
C ARG A 112 -1.83 -30.53 -13.97
N LYS A 113 -1.92 -29.82 -12.84
CA LYS A 113 -1.28 -30.24 -11.58
C LYS A 113 -1.81 -31.59 -11.09
N SER A 114 -3.13 -31.78 -11.17
CA SER A 114 -3.78 -33.01 -10.69
C SER A 114 -3.28 -34.27 -11.43
N GLU A 115 -2.89 -34.12 -12.70
CA GLU A 115 -2.32 -35.20 -13.52
C GLU A 115 -0.92 -35.64 -13.08
N TYR A 116 -0.20 -34.81 -12.30
CA TYR A 116 1.18 -35.08 -11.86
C TYR A 116 1.28 -35.26 -10.34
N THR A 117 0.17 -35.62 -9.68
CA THR A 117 0.13 -35.78 -8.22
C THR A 117 1.14 -36.82 -7.70
N GLU A 118 1.41 -37.88 -8.49
CA GLU A 118 2.38 -38.94 -8.16
C GLU A 118 3.80 -38.67 -8.69
N SER A 119 4.05 -37.50 -9.30
CA SER A 119 5.36 -37.14 -9.84
C SER A 119 6.29 -36.55 -8.77
N PRO A 120 7.61 -36.52 -9.02
CA PRO A 120 8.55 -35.88 -8.11
C PRO A 120 8.19 -34.42 -7.79
N PRO A 121 8.48 -33.93 -6.58
CA PRO A 121 8.23 -32.54 -6.22
C PRO A 121 9.11 -31.58 -7.02
N GLY A 122 8.71 -30.31 -7.06
CA GLY A 122 9.48 -29.25 -7.76
C GLY A 122 9.10 -29.04 -9.23
N LEU A 123 8.03 -29.67 -9.72
CA LEU A 123 7.49 -29.37 -11.05
C LEU A 123 6.89 -27.96 -11.09
N LEU A 124 7.32 -27.17 -12.07
CA LEU A 124 6.82 -25.82 -12.32
C LEU A 124 5.86 -25.83 -13.50
N PHE A 125 4.62 -25.45 -13.26
CA PHE A 125 3.58 -25.35 -14.29
C PHE A 125 3.40 -23.89 -14.69
N ARG A 126 3.34 -23.61 -16.00
CA ARG A 126 3.10 -22.27 -16.55
C ARG A 126 1.86 -22.31 -17.42
N VAL A 127 1.07 -21.23 -17.38
CA VAL A 127 -0.05 -21.01 -18.29
C VAL A 127 0.31 -19.85 -19.22
N TYR A 128 -0.03 -19.99 -20.49
CA TYR A 128 0.10 -18.94 -21.49
C TYR A 128 -1.27 -18.65 -22.08
N LEU A 129 -1.52 -17.38 -22.38
CA LEU A 129 -2.69 -16.98 -23.13
C LEU A 129 -2.54 -17.51 -24.56
N LYS A 130 -3.45 -18.39 -25.00
CA LYS A 130 -3.52 -18.78 -26.41
C LYS A 130 -4.00 -17.56 -27.20
N VAL A 131 -3.11 -16.89 -27.92
CA VAL A 131 -3.50 -15.87 -28.89
C VAL A 131 -4.43 -16.57 -29.89
N ARG A 132 -5.69 -16.13 -29.96
CA ARG A 132 -6.57 -16.59 -31.02
C ARG A 132 -5.94 -16.13 -32.32
N SER A 133 -5.52 -17.08 -33.15
CA SER A 133 -5.24 -16.83 -34.56
C SER A 133 -6.50 -16.19 -35.16
N ALA A 134 -6.45 -14.88 -35.39
CA ALA A 134 -7.47 -14.14 -36.13
C ALA A 134 -7.26 -14.45 -37.62
N LEU A 135 -7.55 -15.68 -38.02
CA LEU A 135 -7.64 -16.09 -39.42
C LEU A 135 -9.10 -16.49 -39.68
N ARG A 136 -9.89 -15.49 -40.07
CA ARG A 136 -11.02 -15.63 -40.99
C ARG A 136 -11.05 -14.43 -41.90
#